data_AF-A0A7K2QBY0-F1
#
_entry.id   AF-A0A7K2QBY0-F1
#
_cell.length_a   1.000
_cell.length_b   1.000
_cell.length_c   1.000
_cell.angle_alpha   90.00
_cell.angle_beta   90.00
_cell.angle_gamma   90.00
#
_symmetry.space_group_name_H-M   'P 1'
#
loop_
_entity.id
_entity.type
_entity.pdbx_description
1 polymer ?
#
loop_
_entity_poly.entity_id
_entity_poly.type
_entity_poly.pdbx_seq_one_letter_code
_entity_poly.pdbx_strand_id
1 'polypeptide(L)'
;MPVLALCALVAALVWTVRYDGNFTDPLGLSWRYAACWALFAVALLALRRVPGRLVVPLVLAGAFAVAATGLVAEPRTSTDSYRYAWDGRVQAAGVSPYDHAPQDPALARLRDPWLFPSGAAACAGPDRARIPYAGRTPQCTRINRPSVHTIYPPVAEVYFLAVDRLSPEGARHKPLQIGAGALSLGVTVALLLILRRRGTDPRGAAYWAWCPAVPVEAVNNAHVDVLGVLLA
;
A
#
# COMPACT_ATOMS: atom_id res chain seq x y z
N MET A 1 -7.22 16.71 -24.60
CA MET A 1 -6.88 15.28 -24.43
C MET A 1 -6.52 14.89 -22.99
N PRO A 2 -7.19 15.39 -21.92
CA PRO A 2 -6.83 15.07 -20.53
C PRO A 2 -7.16 13.62 -20.15
N VAL A 3 -8.29 13.10 -20.64
CA VAL A 3 -8.74 11.72 -20.38
C VAL A 3 -7.74 10.71 -20.96
N LEU A 4 -7.22 10.94 -22.17
CA LEU A 4 -6.22 10.06 -22.79
C LEU A 4 -4.92 10.01 -21.99
N ALA A 5 -4.43 11.16 -21.52
CA ALA A 5 -3.22 11.20 -20.68
C ALA A 5 -3.43 10.44 -19.36
N LEU A 6 -4.60 10.58 -18.74
CA LEU A 6 -4.96 9.84 -17.53
C LEU A 6 -5.08 8.33 -17.79
N CYS A 7 -5.72 7.93 -18.88
CA CYS A 7 -5.80 6.51 -19.27
C CYS A 7 -4.41 5.92 -19.54
N ALA A 8 -3.52 6.67 -20.19
CA ALA A 8 -2.14 6.24 -20.43
C ALA A 8 -1.37 6.07 -19.11
N LEU A 9 -1.52 7.01 -18.18
CA LEU A 9 -0.96 6.90 -16.82
C LEU A 9 -1.47 5.64 -16.10
N VAL A 10 -2.78 5.41 -16.10
CA VAL A 10 -3.40 4.23 -15.47
C VAL A 10 -2.87 2.94 -16.08
N ALA A 11 -2.77 2.86 -17.42
CA ALA A 11 -2.21 1.70 -18.11
C ALA A 11 -0.74 1.45 -17.73
N ALA A 12 0.07 2.52 -17.70
CA ALA A 12 1.47 2.44 -17.28
C ALA A 12 1.61 2.00 -15.82
N LEU A 13 0.75 2.48 -14.92
CA LEU A 13 0.73 2.08 -13.51
C LEU A 13 0.35 0.61 -13.36
N VAL A 14 -0.67 0.10 -14.05
CA VAL A 14 -1.01 -1.33 -14.04
C VAL A 14 0.15 -2.18 -14.53
N TRP A 15 0.81 -1.76 -15.62
CA TRP A 15 1.99 -2.44 -16.15
C TRP A 15 3.18 -2.40 -15.19
N THR A 16 3.31 -1.33 -14.40
CA THR A 16 4.38 -1.17 -13.40
C THR A 16 4.12 -1.97 -12.14
N VAL A 17 2.93 -1.87 -11.55
CA VAL A 17 2.55 -2.57 -10.30
C VAL A 17 2.56 -4.09 -10.46
N ARG A 18 2.28 -4.61 -11.67
CA ARG A 18 2.40 -6.05 -11.96
C ARG A 18 3.84 -6.52 -12.17
N TYR A 19 4.80 -5.62 -12.29
CA TYR A 19 6.18 -5.96 -12.59
C TYR A 19 6.95 -6.40 -11.35
N ASP A 20 7.26 -7.68 -11.25
CA ASP A 20 8.05 -8.25 -10.15
C ASP A 20 9.56 -8.14 -10.42
N GLY A 21 10.04 -6.89 -10.49
CA GLY A 21 11.42 -6.55 -10.83
C GLY A 21 12.27 -6.10 -9.63
N ASN A 22 11.73 -6.04 -8.41
CA ASN A 22 12.39 -5.37 -7.28
C ASN A 22 13.78 -5.94 -6.95
N PHE A 23 13.91 -7.27 -7.02
CA PHE A 23 15.17 -7.97 -6.76
C PHE A 23 15.87 -8.49 -8.03
N THR A 24 15.14 -8.62 -9.14
CA THR A 24 15.59 -9.29 -10.36
C THR A 24 15.95 -8.33 -11.49
N ASP A 25 15.24 -7.20 -11.59
CA ASP A 25 15.45 -6.16 -12.60
C ASP A 25 15.09 -4.75 -12.06
N PRO A 26 15.89 -4.22 -11.12
CA PRO A 26 15.62 -2.92 -10.51
C PRO A 26 15.74 -1.76 -11.52
N LEU A 27 16.57 -1.91 -12.56
CA LEU A 27 16.72 -0.90 -13.62
C LEU A 27 15.46 -0.82 -14.49
N GLY A 28 14.92 -1.97 -14.93
CA GLY A 28 13.66 -1.99 -15.66
C GLY A 28 12.50 -1.46 -14.84
N LEU A 29 12.44 -1.79 -13.54
CA LEU A 29 11.44 -1.22 -12.63
C LEU A 29 11.58 0.31 -12.52
N SER A 30 12.80 0.83 -12.42
CA SER A 30 13.08 2.27 -12.34
C SER A 30 12.62 3.02 -13.60
N TRP A 31 12.83 2.46 -14.79
CA TRP A 31 12.33 3.04 -16.05
C TRP A 31 10.81 3.07 -16.14
N ARG A 32 10.12 2.05 -15.60
CA ARG A 32 8.66 2.04 -15.51
C ARG A 32 8.14 3.15 -14.61
N TYR A 33 8.78 3.38 -13.47
CA TYR A 33 8.46 4.52 -12.61
C TYR A 33 8.71 5.86 -13.31
N ALA A 34 9.84 6.02 -14.00
CA ALA A 34 10.12 7.24 -14.77
C ALA A 34 9.04 7.51 -15.83
N ALA A 35 8.57 6.48 -16.53
CA ALA A 35 7.46 6.59 -17.48
C ALA A 35 6.16 7.02 -16.80
N CYS A 36 5.81 6.47 -15.63
CA CYS A 36 4.64 6.89 -14.85
C CYS A 36 4.73 8.36 -14.44
N TRP A 37 5.90 8.83 -13.98
CA TRP A 37 6.13 10.23 -13.63
C TRP A 37 6.01 11.18 -14.82
N ALA A 38 6.54 10.80 -15.98
CA ALA A 38 6.38 11.57 -17.21
C ALA A 38 4.91 11.68 -17.63
N LEU A 39 4.17 10.57 -17.60
CA LEU A 39 2.74 10.55 -17.93
C LEU A 39 1.89 11.33 -16.93
N PHE A 40 2.26 11.30 -15.64
CA PHE A 40 1.64 12.14 -14.62
C PHE A 40 1.84 13.63 -14.91
N ALA A 41 3.05 14.07 -15.24
CA ALA A 41 3.30 15.46 -15.63
C ALA A 41 2.46 15.86 -16.87
N VAL A 42 2.36 14.99 -17.88
CA VAL A 42 1.51 15.21 -19.06
C VAL A 42 0.03 15.32 -18.66
N ALA A 43 -0.46 14.45 -17.77
CA ALA A 43 -1.83 14.50 -17.29
C ALA A 43 -2.14 15.82 -16.54
N LEU A 44 -1.24 16.29 -15.68
CA LEU A 44 -1.37 17.58 -14.98
C LEU A 44 -1.37 18.76 -15.95
N LEU A 45 -0.48 18.77 -16.95
CA LEU A 45 -0.44 19.81 -17.98
C LEU A 45 -1.72 19.81 -18.82
N ALA A 46 -2.25 18.62 -19.15
CA ALA A 46 -3.52 18.50 -19.87
C ALA A 46 -4.72 18.98 -19.04
N LEU A 47 -4.70 18.78 -17.71
CA LEU A 47 -5.74 19.24 -16.79
C LEU A 47 -5.89 20.76 -16.75
N ARG A 48 -4.80 21.52 -17.00
CA ARG A 48 -4.85 22.99 -17.08
C ARG A 48 -5.81 23.51 -18.14
N ARG A 49 -6.05 22.74 -19.21
CA ARG A 49 -6.97 23.09 -20.31
C ARG A 49 -8.42 22.64 -20.09
N VAL A 50 -8.72 22.00 -18.97
CA VAL A 50 -10.06 21.47 -18.67
C VAL A 50 -10.97 22.59 -18.17
N PRO A 51 -12.21 22.75 -18.68
CA PRO A 51 -13.17 23.70 -18.13
C PRO A 51 -13.43 23.47 -16.64
N GLY A 52 -13.53 24.53 -15.83
CA GLY A 52 -13.61 24.44 -14.37
C GLY A 52 -14.69 23.47 -13.86
N ARG A 53 -15.87 23.45 -14.51
CA ARG A 53 -16.98 22.55 -14.16
C ARG A 53 -16.66 21.06 -14.25
N LEU A 54 -15.66 20.67 -15.05
CA LEU A 54 -15.26 19.28 -15.26
C LEU A 54 -14.04 18.86 -14.42
N VAL A 55 -13.36 19.81 -13.77
CA VAL A 55 -12.13 19.52 -13.01
C VAL A 55 -12.41 18.57 -11.86
N VAL A 56 -13.36 18.89 -10.98
CA VAL A 56 -13.63 18.08 -9.78
C VAL A 56 -14.07 16.65 -10.14
N PRO A 57 -15.06 16.44 -11.05
CA PRO A 57 -15.41 15.09 -11.49
C PRO A 57 -14.22 14.32 -12.07
N LEU A 58 -13.39 14.98 -12.89
CA LEU A 58 -12.23 14.34 -13.51
C LEU A 58 -11.15 13.98 -12.49
N VAL A 59 -10.90 14.85 -11.50
CA VAL A 59 -9.96 14.58 -10.40
C VAL A 59 -10.42 13.38 -9.60
N LEU A 60 -11.70 13.31 -9.21
CA LEU A 60 -12.26 12.20 -8.46
C LEU A 60 -12.23 10.88 -9.26
N ALA A 61 -12.63 10.91 -10.52
CA ALA A 61 -12.58 9.75 -11.40
C ALA A 61 -11.13 9.25 -11.58
N GLY A 62 -10.18 10.18 -11.77
CA GLY A 62 -8.77 9.84 -11.86
C GLY A 62 -8.19 9.34 -10.55
N ALA A 63 -8.60 9.90 -9.40
CA ALA A 63 -8.19 9.41 -8.08
C ALA A 63 -8.59 7.94 -7.89
N PHE A 64 -9.84 7.61 -8.22
CA PHE A 64 -10.34 6.24 -8.18
C PHE A 64 -9.56 5.32 -9.13
N ALA A 65 -9.42 5.73 -10.40
CA ALA A 65 -8.73 4.91 -11.40
C ALA A 65 -7.25 4.67 -11.06
N VAL A 66 -6.55 5.71 -10.59
CA VAL A 66 -5.15 5.63 -10.15
C VAL A 66 -5.05 4.78 -8.88
N ALA A 67 -5.84 5.03 -7.84
CA ALA A 67 -5.81 4.22 -6.62
C ALA A 67 -6.11 2.74 -6.90
N ALA A 68 -7.07 2.43 -7.78
CA ALA A 68 -7.42 1.07 -8.16
C ALA A 68 -6.26 0.30 -8.81
N THR A 69 -5.28 0.97 -9.43
CA THR A 69 -4.10 0.27 -9.98
C THR A 69 -3.26 -0.39 -8.90
N GLY A 70 -3.26 0.11 -7.66
CA GLY A 70 -2.54 -0.53 -6.56
C GLY A 70 -3.09 -1.90 -6.16
N LEU A 71 -4.35 -2.19 -6.51
CA LEU A 71 -5.05 -3.42 -6.18
C LEU A 71 -4.77 -4.58 -7.16
N VAL A 72 -4.04 -4.36 -8.26
CA VAL A 72 -3.91 -5.36 -9.32
C VAL A 72 -2.86 -6.44 -9.06
N ALA A 73 -2.06 -6.29 -7.99
CA ALA A 73 -1.02 -7.22 -7.58
C ALA A 73 -0.92 -7.27 -6.04
N GLU A 74 -0.24 -8.29 -5.52
CA GLU A 74 0.27 -8.30 -4.14
C GLU A 74 1.34 -7.20 -3.95
N PRO A 75 1.70 -6.82 -2.71
CA PRO A 75 2.83 -5.92 -2.45
C PRO A 75 4.12 -6.44 -3.10
N ARG A 76 4.79 -5.60 -3.90
CA ARG A 76 5.99 -6.00 -4.67
C ARG A 76 7.28 -5.33 -4.20
N THR A 77 7.21 -4.09 -3.72
CA THR A 77 8.42 -3.30 -3.42
C THR A 77 8.64 -3.05 -1.94
N SER A 78 7.65 -3.35 -1.08
CA SER A 78 7.80 -3.38 0.38
C SER A 78 7.10 -4.59 0.98
N THR A 79 7.60 -5.04 2.14
CA THR A 79 7.00 -6.09 2.95
C THR A 79 6.43 -5.61 4.28
N ASP A 80 6.31 -4.29 4.49
CA ASP A 80 5.85 -3.74 5.77
C ASP A 80 4.37 -4.07 6.04
N SER A 81 3.55 -4.22 5.00
CA SER A 81 2.14 -4.64 5.15
C SER A 81 1.97 -6.03 5.78
N TYR A 82 2.97 -6.91 5.69
CA TYR A 82 2.95 -8.18 6.40
C TYR A 82 3.10 -7.99 7.92
N ARG A 83 3.83 -6.96 8.35
CA ARG A 83 3.92 -6.55 9.77
C ARG A 83 2.59 -5.96 10.23
N TYR A 84 1.90 -5.16 9.41
CA TYR A 84 0.57 -4.62 9.75
C TYR A 84 -0.46 -5.72 9.97
N ALA A 85 -0.50 -6.70 9.05
CA ALA A 85 -1.37 -7.85 9.18
C ALA A 85 -1.04 -8.70 10.43
N TRP A 86 0.25 -8.86 10.73
CA TRP A 86 0.69 -9.58 11.93
C TRP A 86 0.30 -8.89 13.23
N ASP A 87 0.55 -7.59 13.34
CA ASP A 87 0.27 -6.86 14.57
C ASP A 87 -1.24 -6.78 14.84
N GLY A 88 -2.06 -6.59 13.79
CA GLY A 88 -3.52 -6.70 13.89
C GLY A 88 -3.98 -8.05 14.43
N ARG A 89 -3.41 -9.16 13.92
CA ARG A 89 -3.69 -10.52 14.41
C ARG A 89 -3.26 -10.73 15.87
N VAL A 90 -2.07 -10.23 16.25
CA VAL A 90 -1.55 -10.33 17.62
C VAL A 90 -2.46 -9.59 18.60
N GLN A 91 -2.87 -8.38 18.25
CA GLN A 91 -3.84 -7.59 19.01
C GLN A 91 -5.21 -8.28 19.09
N ALA A 92 -5.70 -8.85 17.99
CA ALA A 92 -6.97 -9.57 17.97
C ALA A 92 -6.99 -10.78 18.91
N ALA A 93 -5.83 -11.40 19.14
CA ALA A 93 -5.62 -12.48 20.12
C ALA A 93 -5.44 -11.99 21.58
N GLY A 94 -5.59 -10.69 21.85
CA GLY A 94 -5.48 -10.09 23.18
C GLY A 94 -4.04 -9.90 23.66
N VAL A 95 -3.06 -9.93 22.75
CA VAL A 95 -1.64 -9.72 23.06
C VAL A 95 -1.20 -8.35 22.53
N SER A 96 -0.44 -7.61 23.32
CA SER A 96 0.15 -6.34 22.86
C SER A 96 1.30 -6.61 21.88
N PRO A 97 1.32 -5.99 20.68
CA PRO A 97 2.41 -6.16 19.71
C PRO A 97 3.72 -5.49 20.17
N TYR A 98 3.67 -4.67 21.23
CA TYR A 98 4.84 -4.08 21.87
C TYR A 98 5.56 -5.04 22.81
N ASP A 99 4.92 -6.14 23.22
CA ASP A 99 5.48 -7.06 24.22
C ASP A 99 6.40 -8.10 23.57
N HIS A 100 6.04 -8.53 22.35
CA HIS A 100 6.67 -9.65 21.66
C HIS A 100 6.99 -9.31 20.20
N ALA A 101 8.24 -9.53 19.80
CA ALA A 101 8.61 -9.51 18.39
C ALA A 101 7.99 -10.72 17.65
N PRO A 102 7.75 -10.65 16.33
CA PRO A 102 7.09 -11.74 15.59
C PRO A 102 7.78 -13.10 15.66
N GLN A 103 9.11 -13.10 15.74
CA GLN A 103 9.89 -14.33 15.87
C GLN A 103 9.85 -14.93 17.28
N ASP A 104 9.28 -14.25 18.27
CA ASP A 104 9.17 -14.72 19.64
C ASP A 104 8.38 -16.05 19.69
N PRO A 105 8.93 -17.13 20.28
CA PRO A 105 8.24 -18.41 20.44
C PRO A 105 6.88 -18.30 21.15
N ALA A 106 6.66 -17.30 22.01
CA ALA A 106 5.39 -17.06 22.69
C ALA A 106 4.23 -16.83 21.70
N LEU A 107 4.53 -16.31 20.50
CA LEU A 107 3.55 -16.06 19.44
C LEU A 107 3.44 -17.20 18.42
N ALA A 108 4.14 -18.32 18.61
CA ALA A 108 4.17 -19.42 17.64
C ALA A 108 2.77 -19.93 17.27
N ARG A 109 1.83 -19.95 18.22
CA ARG A 109 0.42 -20.37 18.01
C ARG A 109 -0.37 -19.47 17.06
N LEU A 110 0.08 -18.23 16.82
CA LEU A 110 -0.59 -17.27 15.95
C LEU A 110 -0.04 -17.29 14.52
N ARG A 111 1.06 -18.01 14.27
CA ARG A 111 1.74 -18.04 12.97
C ARG A 111 0.94 -18.88 11.98
N ASP A 112 0.41 -18.24 10.94
CA ASP A 112 -0.31 -18.92 9.86
C ASP A 112 0.58 -19.19 8.64
N PRO A 113 0.21 -20.12 7.73
CA PRO A 113 1.03 -20.47 6.57
C PRO A 113 1.26 -19.35 5.54
N TRP A 114 0.43 -18.29 5.54
CA TRP A 114 0.61 -17.15 4.64
C TRP A 114 1.67 -16.18 5.19
N LEU A 115 1.63 -15.84 6.47
CA LEU A 115 2.63 -14.96 7.11
C LEU A 115 3.93 -15.69 7.45
N PHE A 116 3.85 -16.98 7.80
CA PHE A 116 4.98 -17.81 8.24
C PHE A 116 5.03 -19.14 7.46
N PRO A 117 5.38 -19.12 6.17
CA PRO A 117 5.50 -20.33 5.38
C PRO A 117 6.66 -21.22 5.87
N SER A 118 6.57 -22.51 5.55
CA SER A 118 7.57 -23.52 5.90
C SER A 118 8.05 -24.32 4.69
N GLY A 119 9.29 -24.80 4.74
CA GLY A 119 9.92 -25.62 3.71
C GLY A 119 11.00 -24.87 2.92
N ALA A 120 11.99 -25.62 2.43
CA ALA A 120 13.16 -25.06 1.76
C ALA A 120 12.79 -24.18 0.55
N ALA A 121 11.85 -24.64 -0.29
CA ALA A 121 11.40 -23.89 -1.46
C ALA A 121 10.67 -22.58 -1.09
N ALA A 122 9.79 -22.63 -0.08
CA ALA A 122 9.04 -21.45 0.36
C ALA A 122 9.91 -20.37 1.01
N CYS A 123 11.07 -20.78 1.54
CA CYS A 123 12.04 -19.93 2.22
C CYS A 123 13.28 -19.58 1.39
N ALA A 124 13.26 -19.82 0.08
CA ALA A 124 14.40 -19.53 -0.81
C ALA A 124 14.43 -18.08 -1.34
N GLY A 125 13.34 -17.32 -1.20
CA GLY A 125 13.22 -15.97 -1.76
C GLY A 125 14.05 -14.89 -1.03
N PRO A 126 14.47 -13.82 -1.74
CA PRO A 126 15.27 -12.73 -1.16
C PRO A 126 14.53 -11.92 -0.08
N ASP A 127 13.20 -11.93 -0.13
CA ASP A 127 12.26 -11.32 0.81
C ASP A 127 11.75 -12.33 1.86
N ARG A 128 12.56 -13.33 2.24
CA ARG A 128 12.24 -14.35 3.25
C ARG A 128 13.23 -14.30 4.40
N ALA A 129 12.81 -13.70 5.52
CA ALA A 129 13.58 -13.75 6.77
C ALA A 129 13.37 -15.10 7.47
N ARG A 130 14.44 -15.79 7.85
CA ARG A 130 14.35 -17.05 8.61
C ARG A 130 13.90 -16.78 10.04
N ILE A 131 13.06 -17.66 10.57
CA ILE A 131 12.59 -17.63 11.96
C ILE A 131 13.19 -18.84 12.69
N PRO A 132 13.58 -18.75 13.97
CA PRO A 132 14.01 -19.92 14.74
C PRO A 132 12.93 -21.00 14.80
N TYR A 133 13.31 -22.26 14.55
CA TYR A 133 12.41 -23.42 14.58
C TYR A 133 13.12 -24.63 15.22
N ALA A 134 12.38 -25.47 15.95
CA ALA A 134 12.93 -26.64 16.64
C ALA A 134 12.97 -27.92 15.77
N GLY A 135 12.30 -27.90 14.61
CA GLY A 135 12.18 -29.05 13.71
C GLY A 135 13.24 -29.11 12.60
N ARG A 136 13.04 -30.00 11.62
CA ARG A 136 13.89 -30.10 10.41
C ARG A 136 13.37 -29.26 9.23
N THR A 137 12.13 -28.78 9.30
CA THR A 137 11.49 -28.01 8.24
C THR A 137 11.76 -26.52 8.44
N PRO A 138 12.48 -25.84 7.52
CA PRO A 138 12.74 -24.41 7.62
C PRO A 138 11.45 -23.60 7.79
N GLN A 139 11.48 -22.59 8.66
CA GLN A 139 10.41 -21.59 8.78
C GLN A 139 10.97 -20.21 8.44
N CYS A 140 10.15 -19.42 7.77
CA CYS A 140 10.50 -18.06 7.39
C CYS A 140 9.26 -17.16 7.37
N THR A 141 9.46 -15.87 7.15
CA THR A 141 8.39 -14.89 7.00
C THR A 141 8.78 -13.82 5.99
N ARG A 142 7.77 -13.18 5.39
CA ARG A 142 7.93 -11.94 4.62
C ARG A 142 8.08 -10.69 5.48
N ILE A 143 7.67 -10.78 6.74
CA ILE A 143 7.77 -9.69 7.71
C ILE A 143 9.21 -9.19 7.78
N ASN A 144 9.39 -7.90 7.49
CA ASN A 144 10.68 -7.24 7.66
C ASN A 144 11.06 -7.20 9.15
N ARG A 145 12.35 -7.42 9.45
CA ARG A 145 12.92 -7.42 10.81
C ARG A 145 12.05 -8.19 11.83
N PRO A 146 11.86 -9.51 11.69
CA PRO A 146 10.97 -10.26 12.57
C PRO A 146 11.50 -10.39 14.02
N SER A 147 12.73 -9.96 14.27
CA SER A 147 13.38 -9.92 15.58
C SER A 147 13.12 -8.66 16.39
N VAL A 148 12.49 -7.63 15.82
CA VAL A 148 12.23 -6.37 16.50
C VAL A 148 10.76 -6.22 16.83
N HIS A 149 10.48 -5.58 17.96
CA HIS A 149 9.14 -5.16 18.37
C HIS A 149 8.55 -4.14 17.39
N THR A 150 7.22 -3.97 17.43
CA THR A 150 6.56 -2.96 16.61
C THR A 150 7.10 -1.57 16.91
N ILE A 151 7.27 -0.77 15.84
CA ILE A 151 7.61 0.66 15.92
C ILE A 151 6.40 1.55 15.66
N TYR A 152 5.24 0.95 15.35
CA TYR A 152 4.07 1.70 14.92
C TYR A 152 3.37 2.35 16.11
N PRO A 153 2.91 3.59 15.97
CA PRO A 153 2.24 4.30 17.06
C PRO A 153 0.83 3.72 17.31
N PRO A 154 0.23 3.97 18.50
CA PRO A 154 -1.06 3.38 18.86
C PRO A 154 -2.20 3.59 17.85
N VAL A 155 -2.23 4.73 17.15
CA VAL A 155 -3.25 5.00 16.12
C VAL A 155 -3.10 4.06 14.91
N ALA A 156 -1.86 3.75 14.52
CA ALA A 156 -1.58 2.77 13.46
C ALA A 156 -1.96 1.36 13.93
N GLU A 157 -1.66 1.00 15.18
CA GLU A 157 -2.06 -0.30 15.76
C GLU A 157 -3.58 -0.48 15.79
N VAL A 158 -4.34 0.57 16.17
CA VAL A 158 -5.81 0.56 16.10
C VAL A 158 -6.29 0.33 14.67
N TYR A 159 -5.64 0.95 13.67
CA TYR A 159 -5.96 0.72 12.27
C TYR A 159 -5.69 -0.73 11.85
N PHE A 160 -4.55 -1.32 12.25
CA PHE A 160 -4.22 -2.71 11.93
C PHE A 160 -5.21 -3.70 12.55
N LEU A 161 -5.57 -3.50 13.83
CA LEU A 161 -6.59 -4.28 14.51
C LEU A 161 -7.96 -4.13 13.84
N ALA A 162 -8.35 -2.92 13.45
CA ALA A 162 -9.61 -2.69 12.76
C ALA A 162 -9.64 -3.41 11.41
N VAL A 163 -8.55 -3.36 10.64
CA VAL A 163 -8.45 -4.10 9.38
C VAL A 163 -8.56 -5.60 9.64
N ASP A 164 -7.82 -6.17 10.60
CA ASP A 164 -7.90 -7.61 10.93
C ASP A 164 -9.33 -8.04 11.31
N ARG A 165 -9.98 -7.33 12.23
CA ARG A 165 -11.34 -7.63 12.73
C ARG A 165 -12.42 -7.55 11.66
N LEU A 166 -12.27 -6.64 10.69
CA LEU A 166 -13.25 -6.42 9.62
C LEU A 166 -12.97 -7.27 8.37
N SER A 167 -11.81 -7.93 8.33
CA SER A 167 -11.38 -8.70 7.16
C SER A 167 -12.05 -10.08 7.11
N PRO A 168 -12.53 -10.52 5.94
CA PRO A 168 -12.88 -11.91 5.74
C PRO A 168 -11.66 -12.82 5.97
N GLU A 169 -11.89 -14.01 6.52
CA GLU A 169 -10.85 -15.01 6.68
C GLU A 169 -10.17 -15.33 5.34
N GLY A 170 -8.84 -15.40 5.33
CA GLY A 170 -8.08 -15.71 4.12
C GLY A 170 -7.97 -14.57 3.10
N ALA A 171 -8.48 -13.36 3.39
CA ALA A 171 -8.35 -12.19 2.51
C ALA A 171 -6.91 -11.68 2.36
N ARG A 172 -6.00 -12.09 3.25
CA ARG A 172 -4.54 -11.83 3.20
C ARG A 172 -4.24 -10.33 3.06
N HIS A 173 -3.52 -9.92 2.02
CA HIS A 173 -3.10 -8.53 1.81
C HIS A 173 -4.23 -7.60 1.34
N LYS A 174 -5.32 -8.12 0.79
CA LYS A 174 -6.34 -7.29 0.12
C LYS A 174 -7.03 -6.27 1.01
N PRO A 175 -7.43 -6.59 2.26
CA PRO A 175 -8.09 -5.62 3.13
C PRO A 175 -7.22 -4.41 3.45
N LEU A 176 -5.92 -4.60 3.68
CA LEU A 176 -4.97 -3.51 3.88
C LEU A 176 -4.87 -2.59 2.64
N GLN A 177 -4.75 -3.18 1.44
CA GLN A 177 -4.71 -2.40 0.20
C GLN A 177 -6.03 -1.63 -0.04
N ILE A 178 -7.18 -2.26 0.20
CA ILE A 178 -8.49 -1.63 0.05
C ILE A 178 -8.67 -0.49 1.06
N GLY A 179 -8.31 -0.72 2.32
CA GLY A 179 -8.34 0.30 3.37
C GLY A 179 -7.47 1.50 3.01
N ALA A 180 -6.25 1.26 2.56
CA ALA A 180 -5.34 2.32 2.15
C ALA A 180 -5.79 3.06 0.89
N GLY A 181 -6.42 2.36 -0.07
CA GLY A 181 -7.11 2.97 -1.21
C GLY A 181 -8.26 3.89 -0.78
N ALA A 182 -9.10 3.45 0.17
CA ALA A 182 -10.17 4.26 0.72
C ALA A 182 -9.64 5.50 1.46
N LEU A 183 -8.57 5.35 2.24
CA LEU A 183 -7.89 6.49 2.90
C LEU A 183 -7.35 7.48 1.87
N SER A 184 -6.70 7.02 0.80
CA SER A 184 -6.18 7.88 -0.28
C SER A 184 -7.29 8.66 -1.02
N LEU A 185 -8.43 8.03 -1.26
CA LEU A 185 -9.63 8.71 -1.78
C LEU A 185 -10.17 9.75 -0.78
N GLY A 186 -10.16 9.41 0.51
CA GLY A 186 -10.47 10.33 1.60
C GLY A 186 -9.58 11.58 1.58
N VAL A 187 -8.27 11.41 1.41
CA VAL A 187 -7.31 12.53 1.29
C VAL A 187 -7.65 13.39 0.06
N THR A 188 -7.97 12.77 -1.07
CA THR A 188 -8.39 13.51 -2.28
C THR A 188 -9.62 14.37 -2.01
N VAL A 189 -10.64 13.80 -1.36
CA VAL A 189 -11.87 14.54 -0.99
C VAL A 189 -11.56 15.66 -0.01
N ALA A 190 -10.74 15.41 1.01
CA ALA A 190 -10.32 16.42 1.98
C ALA A 190 -9.59 17.59 1.29
N LEU A 191 -8.64 17.30 0.39
CA LEU A 191 -7.94 18.32 -0.40
C LEU A 191 -8.90 19.15 -1.25
N LEU A 192 -9.86 18.52 -1.94
CA LEU A 192 -10.87 19.23 -2.72
C LEU A 192 -11.75 20.15 -1.84
N LEU A 193 -12.15 19.68 -0.66
CA LEU A 193 -12.91 20.48 0.31
C LEU A 193 -12.09 21.66 0.85
N ILE A 194 -10.82 21.45 1.18
CA ILE A 194 -9.90 22.49 1.65
C ILE A 194 -9.67 23.54 0.56
N LEU A 195 -9.36 23.12 -0.68
CA LEU A 195 -9.14 24.03 -1.80
C LEU A 195 -10.39 24.85 -2.12
N ARG A 196 -11.58 24.22 -2.05
CA ARG A 196 -12.87 24.90 -2.20
C ARG A 196 -13.09 25.94 -1.10
N ARG A 197 -12.84 25.59 0.17
CA ARG A 197 -12.99 26.52 1.31
C ARG A 197 -12.03 27.70 1.23
N ARG A 198 -10.84 27.49 0.68
CA ARG A 198 -9.82 28.54 0.47
C ARG A 198 -10.03 29.37 -0.80
N GLY A 199 -11.01 29.04 -1.63
CA GLY A 199 -11.23 29.73 -2.91
C GLY A 199 -10.10 29.52 -3.94
N THR A 200 -9.30 28.47 -3.77
CA THR A 200 -8.14 28.15 -4.64
C THR A 200 -8.51 27.15 -5.74
N ASP A 201 -7.66 27.01 -6.75
CA ASP A 201 -7.92 26.13 -7.90
C ASP A 201 -8.02 24.65 -7.49
N PRO A 202 -9.17 23.96 -7.69
CA PRO A 202 -9.33 22.54 -7.38
C PRO A 202 -8.39 21.62 -8.15
N ARG A 203 -7.76 22.08 -9.24
CA ARG A 203 -6.72 21.32 -9.96
C ARG A 203 -5.54 20.95 -9.07
N GLY A 204 -5.30 21.68 -7.97
CA GLY A 204 -4.27 21.37 -6.99
C GLY A 204 -4.42 19.98 -6.36
N ALA A 205 -5.64 19.46 -6.21
CA ALA A 205 -5.85 18.13 -5.67
C ALA A 205 -5.30 17.01 -6.57
N ALA A 206 -5.11 17.27 -7.87
CA ALA A 206 -4.56 16.31 -8.82
C ALA A 206 -3.09 15.96 -8.52
N TYR A 207 -2.34 16.83 -7.82
CA TYR A 207 -0.98 16.54 -7.40
C TYR A 207 -0.89 15.37 -6.43
N TRP A 208 -1.93 15.14 -5.62
CA TRP A 208 -2.08 13.94 -4.80
C TRP A 208 -2.80 12.84 -5.59
N ALA A 209 -4.00 13.15 -6.08
CA ALA A 209 -4.92 12.16 -6.63
C ALA A 209 -4.34 11.34 -7.78
N TRP A 210 -3.47 11.93 -8.61
CA TRP A 210 -2.91 11.27 -9.78
C TRP A 210 -1.41 10.97 -9.62
N CYS A 211 -0.83 11.20 -8.45
CA CYS A 211 0.58 10.97 -8.20
C CYS A 211 0.93 9.48 -8.32
N PRO A 212 1.93 9.08 -9.14
CA PRO A 212 2.32 7.69 -9.30
C PRO A 212 2.75 7.00 -8.01
N ALA A 213 3.28 7.74 -7.04
CA ALA A 213 3.70 7.19 -5.75
C ALA A 213 2.52 6.73 -4.89
N VAL A 214 1.34 7.37 -5.01
CA VAL A 214 0.17 7.06 -4.18
C VAL A 214 -0.33 5.63 -4.39
N PRO A 215 -0.65 5.16 -5.61
CA PRO A 215 -1.10 3.78 -5.79
C PRO A 215 -0.01 2.73 -5.55
N VAL A 216 1.26 3.10 -5.68
CA VAL A 216 2.39 2.18 -5.42
C VAL A 216 2.62 2.03 -3.92
N GLU A 217 2.86 3.13 -3.21
CA GLU A 217 3.22 3.08 -1.78
C GLU A 217 1.99 2.99 -0.88
N ALA A 218 1.04 3.92 -1.02
CA ALA A 218 -0.14 3.92 -0.16
C ALA A 218 -1.02 2.70 -0.45
N VAL A 219 -1.28 2.34 -1.72
CA VAL A 219 -2.25 1.28 -2.02
C VAL A 219 -1.61 -0.10 -2.20
N ASN A 220 -0.65 -0.28 -3.13
CA ASN A 220 -0.09 -1.60 -3.40
C ASN A 220 0.73 -2.13 -2.22
N ASN A 221 1.66 -1.32 -1.69
CA ASN A 221 2.44 -1.66 -0.50
C ASN A 221 1.64 -1.48 0.81
N ALA A 222 0.46 -0.87 0.73
CA ALA A 222 -0.43 -0.60 1.86
C ALA A 222 0.23 0.19 2.99
N HIS A 223 1.14 1.13 2.68
CA HIS A 223 1.86 1.92 3.67
C HIS A 223 0.90 2.73 4.55
N VAL A 224 1.08 2.62 5.87
CA VAL A 224 0.20 3.22 6.87
C VAL A 224 0.28 4.75 6.88
N ASP A 225 1.32 5.33 6.28
CA ASP A 225 1.56 6.77 6.15
C ASP A 225 0.35 7.51 5.57
N VAL A 226 -0.45 6.87 4.70
CA VAL A 226 -1.67 7.46 4.14
C VAL A 226 -2.71 7.79 5.23
N LEU A 227 -2.75 7.02 6.32
CA LEU A 227 -3.57 7.33 7.49
C LEU A 227 -3.08 8.61 8.16
N GLY A 228 -1.76 8.76 8.33
CA GLY A 228 -1.13 9.96 8.85
C GLY A 228 -1.42 11.19 7.98
N VAL A 229 -1.33 11.04 6.65
CA VAL A 229 -1.66 12.12 5.70
C VAL A 229 -3.13 12.55 5.82
N LEU A 230 -4.06 11.60 6.03
CA LEU A 230 -5.48 11.92 6.17
C LEU A 230 -5.80 12.67 7.47
N LEU A 231 -5.06 12.40 8.54
CA LEU A 231 -5.32 12.93 9.88
C LEU A 231 -4.52 14.21 10.21
N ALA A 232 -3.61 14.64 9.33
CA ALA A 232 -2.80 15.86 9.47
C ALA A 232 -3.58 17.14 9.17
#